data_AF-X1K1J0-F1
#
_entry.id   AF-X1K1J0-F1
#
_cell.length_a   1.000
_cell.length_b   1.000
_cell.length_c   1.000
_cell.angle_alpha   90.00
_cell.angle_beta   90.00
_cell.angle_gamma   90.00
#
_symmetry.space_group_name_H-M   'P 1'
#
loop_
_entity.id
_entity.type
_entity.pdbx_description
1 polymer ?
#
loop_
_entity_poly.entity_id
_entity_poly.type
_entity_poly.pdbx_seq_one_letter_code
_entity_poly.pdbx_strand_id
1 'polypeptide(L)'
;MSIQHFRVALIPFFAAFCLPVFAHPETLVKVKDAEDQLGARVGYIELDLNSGKILESFRPEERFPMMSTFKVLLCGAVLSRIDAGQEQLGRRIHYSQNDLVEYSPVTEKHLTDGMTVRELCSAAITM
;
A
#
# COMPACT_ATOMS: atom_id res chain seq x y z
N MET A 1 -17.03 -75.65 22.20
CA MET A 1 -18.26 -74.93 22.63
C MET A 1 -17.82 -73.51 23.00
N SER A 2 -17.57 -72.63 22.03
CA SER A 2 -18.51 -71.77 21.27
C SER A 2 -19.49 -71.00 22.15
N ILE A 3 -19.38 -69.65 22.07
CA ILE A 3 -20.37 -68.55 22.13
C ILE A 3 -19.55 -67.28 22.49
N GLN A 4 -18.96 -66.56 21.53
CA GLN A 4 -19.52 -65.45 20.74
C GLN A 4 -20.02 -64.21 21.52
N HIS A 5 -19.15 -63.19 21.49
CA HIS A 5 -19.39 -61.77 21.17
C HIS A 5 -20.37 -60.94 22.03
N PHE A 6 -19.81 -60.03 22.84
CA PHE A 6 -20.40 -58.71 23.03
C PHE A 6 -19.35 -57.66 22.64
N ARG A 7 -19.46 -57.17 21.40
CA ARG A 7 -18.62 -56.11 20.85
C ARG A 7 -18.96 -54.82 21.60
N VAL A 8 -18.10 -54.40 22.52
CA VAL A 8 -18.12 -53.04 23.06
C VAL A 8 -17.76 -52.10 21.90
N ALA A 9 -18.77 -51.40 21.40
CA ALA A 9 -18.61 -50.33 20.43
C ALA A 9 -17.84 -49.17 21.10
N LEU A 10 -16.51 -49.20 20.98
CA LEU A 10 -15.67 -48.03 21.25
C LEU A 10 -15.81 -47.09 20.05
N ILE A 11 -16.76 -46.17 20.24
CA ILE A 11 -17.09 -45.03 19.41
C ILE A 11 -15.80 -44.31 18.94
N PRO A 12 -15.71 -43.92 17.65
CA PRO A 12 -14.53 -43.29 17.08
C PRO A 12 -14.38 -41.88 17.66
N PHE A 13 -13.47 -41.70 18.63
CA PHE A 13 -13.27 -40.39 19.29
C PHE A 13 -12.02 -39.64 18.82
N PHE A 14 -11.41 -40.02 17.68
CA PHE A 14 -10.15 -39.42 17.23
C PHE A 14 -10.22 -38.61 15.93
N ALA A 15 -11.40 -38.46 15.30
CA ALA A 15 -11.54 -37.75 14.03
C ALA A 15 -12.36 -36.45 14.10
N ALA A 16 -12.60 -35.90 15.29
CA ALA A 16 -13.40 -34.68 15.48
C ALA A 16 -12.60 -33.45 15.97
N PHE A 17 -11.28 -33.55 16.09
CA PHE A 17 -10.40 -32.39 16.32
C PHE A 17 -9.80 -31.89 15.00
N CYS A 18 -10.64 -31.67 13.99
CA CYS A 18 -10.35 -30.60 13.04
C CYS A 18 -10.67 -29.29 13.78
N LEU A 19 -9.74 -28.86 14.65
CA LEU A 19 -9.74 -27.46 15.05
C LEU A 19 -9.68 -26.67 13.74
N PRO A 20 -10.50 -25.61 13.58
CA PRO A 20 -10.17 -24.64 12.55
C PRO A 20 -8.74 -24.23 12.88
N VAL A 21 -7.80 -24.59 12.01
CA VAL A 21 -6.54 -23.87 11.94
C VAL A 21 -7.00 -22.46 11.63
N PHE A 22 -7.16 -21.64 12.66
CA PHE A 22 -7.27 -20.22 12.53
C PHE A 22 -5.98 -19.84 11.81
N ALA A 23 -6.08 -19.58 10.51
CA ALA A 23 -5.03 -18.88 9.80
C ALA A 23 -4.78 -17.64 10.65
N HIS A 24 -3.65 -17.61 11.35
CA HIS A 24 -3.19 -16.38 11.97
C HIS A 24 -3.19 -15.32 10.86
N PRO A 25 -3.52 -14.05 11.17
CA PRO A 25 -3.24 -12.98 10.21
C PRO A 25 -1.72 -12.90 10.01
N GLU A 26 -1.21 -13.72 9.09
CA GLU A 26 0.20 -13.95 8.76
C GLU A 26 0.91 -12.61 8.52
N THR A 27 0.18 -11.66 7.92
CA THR A 27 0.69 -10.33 7.60
C THR A 27 1.05 -9.52 8.84
N LEU A 28 0.21 -9.47 9.88
CA LEU A 28 0.49 -8.65 11.06
C LEU A 28 1.68 -9.18 11.85
N VAL A 29 1.86 -10.51 11.89
CA VAL A 29 3.06 -11.13 12.49
C VAL A 29 4.31 -10.70 11.73
N LYS A 30 4.28 -10.71 10.40
CA LYS A 30 5.39 -10.25 9.56
C LYS A 30 5.67 -8.75 9.66
N VAL A 31 4.65 -7.93 9.82
CA VAL A 31 4.81 -6.48 10.04
C VAL A 31 5.54 -6.21 11.36
N LYS A 32 5.21 -6.93 12.44
CA LYS A 32 5.89 -6.80 13.73
C LYS A 32 7.33 -7.31 13.68
N ASP A 33 7.55 -8.46 13.04
CA ASP A 33 8.89 -9.01 12.79
C ASP A 33 9.76 -8.03 11.99
N ALA A 34 9.19 -7.32 11.02
CA ALA A 34 9.90 -6.26 10.29
C ALA A 34 10.32 -5.08 11.19
N GLU A 35 9.51 -4.71 12.20
CA GLU A 35 9.88 -3.67 13.18
C GLU A 35 11.16 -4.07 13.95
N ASP A 36 11.21 -5.31 14.43
CA ASP A 36 12.34 -5.86 15.16
C ASP A 36 13.59 -5.99 14.28
N GLN A 37 13.45 -6.49 13.05
CA GLN A 37 14.55 -6.66 12.10
C GLN A 37 15.15 -5.33 11.65
N LEU A 38 14.32 -4.30 11.45
CA LEU A 38 14.78 -2.97 11.03
C LEU A 38 15.31 -2.12 12.18
N GLY A 39 14.95 -2.45 13.44
CA GLY A 39 15.22 -1.60 14.60
C GLY A 39 14.56 -0.22 14.47
N ALA A 40 13.42 -0.14 13.78
CA ALA A 40 12.72 1.10 13.46
C ALA A 40 11.21 0.87 13.44
N ARG A 41 10.41 1.93 13.67
CA ARG A 41 8.95 1.83 13.66
C ARG A 41 8.39 1.51 12.28
N VAL A 42 7.40 0.63 12.22
CA VAL A 42 6.65 0.27 11.01
C VAL A 42 5.18 0.67 11.16
N GLY A 43 4.63 1.38 10.19
CA GLY A 43 3.19 1.67 10.07
C GLY A 43 2.60 0.85 8.92
N TYR A 44 1.43 0.25 9.13
CA TYR A 44 0.75 -0.59 8.14
C TYR A 44 -0.77 -0.44 8.22
N ILE A 45 -1.42 -0.42 7.06
CA ILE A 45 -2.87 -0.45 6.94
C ILE A 45 -3.26 -1.25 5.70
N GLU A 46 -4.21 -2.16 5.86
CA GLU A 46 -4.89 -2.85 4.76
C GLU A 46 -6.34 -2.41 4.77
N LEU A 47 -6.83 -1.93 3.62
CA LEU A 47 -8.15 -1.34 3.50
C LEU A 47 -8.86 -1.92 2.29
N ASP A 48 -10.08 -2.40 2.50
CA ASP A 48 -10.96 -2.78 1.41
C ASP A 48 -11.45 -1.52 0.69
N LEU A 49 -11.01 -1.31 -0.55
CA LEU A 49 -11.28 -0.09 -1.29
C LEU A 49 -12.79 0.13 -1.56
N ASN A 50 -13.56 -0.95 -1.66
CA ASN A 50 -14.98 -0.87 -1.95
C ASN A 50 -15.81 -0.40 -0.73
N SER A 51 -15.57 -1.01 0.43
CA SER A 51 -16.32 -0.71 1.66
C SER A 51 -15.68 0.34 2.55
N GLY A 52 -14.41 0.68 2.32
CA GLY A 52 -13.64 1.59 3.17
C GLY A 52 -13.25 0.98 4.53
N LYS A 53 -13.49 -0.32 4.75
CA LYS A 53 -13.18 -0.98 6.02
C LYS A 53 -11.69 -1.29 6.11
N ILE A 54 -11.12 -0.99 7.27
CA ILE A 54 -9.79 -1.47 7.64
C ILE A 54 -9.90 -2.99 7.87
N LEU A 55 -9.17 -3.75 7.08
CA LEU A 55 -9.07 -5.20 7.18
C LEU A 55 -8.03 -5.61 8.23
N GLU A 56 -6.90 -4.89 8.28
CA GLU A 56 -5.81 -5.08 9.24
C GLU A 56 -5.02 -3.78 9.42
N SER A 57 -4.40 -3.55 10.59
CA SER A 57 -3.56 -2.36 10.79
C SER A 57 -2.50 -2.52 11.87
N PHE A 58 -1.46 -1.70 11.80
CA PHE A 58 -0.43 -1.58 12.81
C PHE A 58 0.07 -0.14 12.90
N ARG A 59 -0.01 0.46 14.10
CA ARG A 59 0.28 1.88 14.37
C ARG A 59 -0.45 2.88 13.44
N PRO A 60 -1.76 2.71 13.14
CA PRO A 60 -2.46 3.52 12.13
C PRO A 60 -2.54 5.02 12.45
N GLU A 61 -2.48 5.39 13.74
CA GLU A 61 -2.59 6.77 14.22
C GLU A 61 -1.22 7.44 14.48
N GLU A 62 -0.11 6.71 14.27
CA GLU A 62 1.22 7.30 14.41
C GLU A 62 1.63 8.06 13.14
N ARG A 63 2.37 9.16 13.33
CA ARG A 63 2.87 9.96 12.21
C ARG A 63 4.16 9.38 11.64
N PHE A 64 4.20 9.27 10.32
CA PHE A 64 5.38 8.94 9.53
C PHE A 64 5.64 10.08 8.51
N PRO A 65 6.90 10.36 8.14
CA PRO A 65 7.18 11.22 7.00
C PRO A 65 6.49 10.67 5.75
N MET A 66 5.89 11.51 4.91
CA MET A 66 5.31 11.05 3.63
C MET A 66 6.38 10.77 2.58
N MET A 67 7.53 11.43 2.64
CA MET A 67 8.56 11.36 1.60
C MET A 67 7.91 11.62 0.23
N SER A 68 8.30 10.92 -0.84
CA SER A 68 7.69 11.08 -2.18
C SER A 68 6.24 10.60 -2.31
N THR A 69 5.64 9.92 -1.32
CA THR A 69 4.21 9.51 -1.40
C THR A 69 3.25 10.69 -1.49
N PHE A 70 3.67 11.87 -1.00
CA PHE A 70 2.89 13.12 -1.12
C PHE A 70 2.59 13.51 -2.57
N LYS A 71 3.40 13.05 -3.54
CA LYS A 71 3.25 13.43 -4.95
C LYS A 71 1.93 12.94 -5.54
N VAL A 72 1.35 11.86 -4.99
CA VAL A 72 -0.01 11.40 -5.34
C VAL A 72 -1.04 12.47 -4.96
N LEU A 73 -0.94 13.03 -3.76
CA LEU A 73 -1.83 14.11 -3.31
C LEU A 73 -1.61 15.41 -4.09
N LEU A 74 -0.35 15.74 -4.42
CA LEU A 74 -0.01 16.87 -5.29
C LEU A 74 -0.69 16.75 -6.66
N CYS A 75 -0.56 15.60 -7.31
CA CYS A 75 -1.19 15.37 -8.61
C CYS A 75 -2.72 15.32 -8.51
N GLY A 76 -3.26 14.78 -7.40
CA GLY A 76 -4.69 14.87 -7.09
C GLY A 76 -5.20 16.31 -7.02
N ALA A 77 -4.44 17.20 -6.38
CA ALA A 77 -4.77 18.63 -6.33
C ALA A 77 -4.68 19.30 -7.71
N VAL A 78 -3.69 18.93 -8.53
CA VAL A 78 -3.59 19.40 -9.93
C VAL A 78 -4.80 18.96 -10.75
N LEU A 79 -5.21 17.69 -10.63
CA LEU A 79 -6.41 17.15 -11.29
C LEU A 79 -7.68 17.87 -10.83
N SER A 80 -7.83 18.14 -9.53
CA SER A 80 -8.95 18.92 -9.00
C SER A 80 -9.03 20.32 -9.61
N ARG A 81 -7.88 20.98 -9.86
CA ARG A 81 -7.85 22.27 -10.56
C ARG A 81 -8.24 22.15 -12.04
N ILE A 82 -7.89 21.05 -12.70
CA ILE A 82 -8.31 20.76 -14.08
C ILE A 82 -9.82 20.60 -14.14
N ASP A 83 -10.41 19.83 -13.22
CA ASP A 83 -11.86 19.64 -13.13
C ASP A 83 -12.59 20.97 -12.88
N ALA A 84 -11.99 21.88 -12.11
CA ALA A 84 -12.50 23.22 -11.87
C ALA A 84 -12.28 24.21 -13.04
N GLY A 85 -11.66 23.78 -14.15
CA GLY A 85 -11.35 24.65 -15.29
C GLY A 85 -10.23 25.66 -15.03
N GLN A 86 -9.42 25.46 -13.98
CA GLN A 86 -8.36 26.37 -13.53
C GLN A 86 -6.96 25.95 -13.98
N GLU A 87 -6.86 24.80 -14.64
CA GLU A 87 -5.62 24.22 -15.16
C GLU A 87 -5.91 23.33 -16.38
N GLN A 88 -4.92 23.10 -17.23
CA GLN A 88 -5.01 22.24 -18.41
C GLN A 88 -3.84 21.27 -18.43
N LEU A 89 -4.13 19.97 -18.62
CA LEU A 89 -3.10 18.95 -18.79
C LEU A 89 -2.10 19.27 -19.90
N GLY A 90 -2.55 19.93 -20.97
CA GLY A 90 -1.73 20.32 -22.11
C GLY A 90 -0.97 21.64 -21.94
N ARG A 91 -1.15 22.37 -20.82
CA ARG A 91 -0.41 23.61 -20.58
C ARG A 91 1.07 23.28 -20.43
N ARG A 92 1.90 23.89 -21.28
CA ARG A 92 3.36 23.74 -21.24
C ARG A 92 3.97 24.71 -20.24
N ILE A 93 4.92 24.20 -19.46
CA ILE A 93 5.70 24.94 -18.46
C ILE A 93 7.15 24.91 -18.92
N HIS A 94 7.73 26.10 -19.11
CA HIS A 94 9.15 26.28 -19.29
C HIS A 94 9.79 26.63 -17.95
N TYR A 95 10.97 26.08 -17.71
CA TYR A 95 11.77 26.28 -16.50
C TYR A 95 13.25 26.26 -16.89
N SER A 96 14.10 26.71 -15.99
CA SER A 96 15.53 26.89 -16.21
C SER A 96 16.37 25.89 -15.42
N GLN A 97 17.67 25.87 -15.70
CA GLN A 97 18.63 25.07 -14.93
C GLN A 97 18.59 25.40 -13.43
N ASN A 98 18.27 26.65 -13.07
CA ASN A 98 18.22 27.10 -11.68
C ASN A 98 17.01 26.57 -10.91
N ASP A 99 15.98 26.09 -11.62
CA ASP A 99 14.77 25.51 -11.01
C ASP A 99 14.93 24.02 -10.73
N LEU A 100 15.98 23.38 -11.25
CA LEU A 100 16.25 21.97 -11.02
C LEU A 100 16.78 21.73 -9.61
N VAL A 101 16.21 20.73 -8.96
CA VAL A 101 16.68 20.20 -7.67
C VAL A 101 17.34 18.85 -7.88
N GLU A 102 18.01 18.35 -6.83
CA GLU A 102 18.58 17.01 -6.83
C GLU A 102 17.52 15.96 -7.23
N TYR A 103 17.95 14.97 -8.02
CA TYR A 103 17.09 13.91 -8.56
C TYR A 103 15.97 14.44 -9.49
N SER A 104 16.37 15.02 -10.62
CA SER A 104 15.49 15.56 -11.67
C SER A 104 15.60 14.80 -13.01
N PRO A 105 15.58 13.44 -13.05
CA PRO A 105 16.04 12.64 -14.21
C PRO A 105 15.19 12.77 -15.49
N VAL A 106 13.98 13.31 -15.38
CA VAL A 106 13.11 13.61 -16.52
C VAL A 106 13.15 15.10 -16.83
N THR A 107 12.91 15.95 -15.82
CA THR A 107 12.84 17.40 -15.99
C THR A 107 14.16 18.00 -16.48
N GLU A 108 15.31 17.45 -16.11
CA GLU A 108 16.63 17.91 -16.58
C GLU A 108 16.81 17.78 -18.11
N LYS A 109 16.06 16.87 -18.75
CA LYS A 109 16.14 16.61 -20.19
C LYS A 109 15.28 17.56 -21.03
N HIS A 110 14.42 18.34 -20.38
CA HIS A 110 13.41 19.18 -21.01
C HIS A 110 13.56 20.68 -20.70
N LEU A 111 14.80 21.16 -20.50
CA LEU A 111 15.08 22.56 -20.20
C LEU A 111 14.77 23.51 -21.38
N THR A 112 14.87 23.02 -22.62
CA THR A 112 14.68 23.84 -23.83
C THR A 112 13.24 23.84 -24.31
N ASP A 113 12.61 22.67 -24.38
CA ASP A 113 11.24 22.44 -24.85
C ASP A 113 10.20 22.54 -23.73
N GLY A 114 10.60 22.49 -22.46
CA GLY A 114 9.70 22.47 -21.32
C GLY A 114 8.87 21.19 -21.23
N MET A 115 7.94 21.13 -20.28
CA MET A 115 7.05 19.99 -20.09
C MET A 115 5.61 20.44 -19.89
N THR A 116 4.66 19.67 -20.38
CA THR A 116 3.23 19.85 -20.07
C THR A 116 2.93 19.47 -18.62
N VAL A 117 1.86 20.02 -18.07
CA VAL A 117 1.36 19.63 -16.73
C VAL A 117 1.14 18.11 -16.65
N ARG A 118 0.65 17.47 -17.71
CA ARG A 118 0.53 16.00 -17.79
C ARG A 118 1.88 15.30 -17.63
N GLU A 119 2.88 15.72 -18.40
CA GLU A 119 4.23 15.12 -18.35
C GLU A 119 4.89 15.34 -16.99
N LEU A 120 4.68 16.51 -16.37
CA LEU A 120 5.17 16.80 -15.02
C LEU A 120 4.54 15.91 -13.95
N CYS A 121 3.21 15.71 -13.97
CA CYS A 121 2.56 14.75 -13.07
C CYS A 121 3.06 13.32 -13.32
N SER A 122 3.23 12.93 -14.59
CA SER A 122 3.77 11.61 -14.95
C SER A 122 5.17 11.39 -14.39
N ALA A 123 6.07 12.36 -14.58
CA ALA A 123 7.44 12.32 -14.07
C ALA A 123 7.46 12.30 -12.53
N ALA A 124 6.60 13.09 -11.88
CA ALA A 124 6.53 13.13 -10.42
C ALA A 124 6.10 11.77 -9.82
N ILE A 125 5.16 11.07 -10.44
CA ILE A 125 4.61 9.81 -9.90
C ILE A 125 5.48 8.60 -10.20
N THR A 126 6.11 8.57 -11.38
CA THR A 126 6.82 7.37 -11.86
C THR A 126 8.30 7.33 -11.50
N MET A 127 8.88 8.46 -11.07
CA MET A 127 10.30 8.62 -10.74
C MET A 127 10.54 8.96 -9.26
#